data_AF-A0A6P0Q4B8-F1
#
_entry.id   AF-A0A6P0Q4B8-F1
#
_cell.length_a   1.000
_cell.length_b   1.000
_cell.length_c   1.000
_cell.angle_alpha   90.00
_cell.angle_beta   90.00
_cell.angle_gamma   90.00
#
_symmetry.space_group_name_H-M   'P 1'
#
loop_
_entity.id
_entity.type
_entity.pdbx_description
1 polymer ?
#
loop_
_entity_poly.entity_id
_entity_poly.type
_entity_poly.pdbx_seq_one_letter_code
_entity_poly.pdbx_strand_id
1 'polypeptide(L)'
;VALAPHFPQVLPEALDCARGISDEKYRADALGALAPHFPDVLPEALDCGRRISDEFHRALALGNLAPHLPDVLLPQALDCARGLSHQSHRAFALTALAPHFPDVLPQALDCARGISDKSDRALALVALAPHLPNVLPEALDCARGIGDEKNRAHALQDLIKTLTPSSVDFPFWQQIIDSLASLTRPNFLKALPELAPLIIKFGGIEALRETVAAVDDVSRWWQ
;
A
#
# COMPACT_ATOMS: atom_id res chain seq x y z
N VAL A 1 -1.43 1.96 24.04
CA VAL A 1 -1.99 0.58 24.10
C VAL A 1 -0.94 -0.49 24.37
N ALA A 2 0.35 -0.30 24.05
CA ALA A 2 1.40 -1.29 24.36
C ALA A 2 1.49 -1.73 25.84
N LEU A 3 0.98 -0.92 26.79
CA LEU A 3 0.93 -1.25 28.22
C LEU A 3 -0.42 -1.83 28.69
N ALA A 4 -1.42 -1.91 27.81
CA ALA A 4 -2.78 -2.37 28.14
C ALA A 4 -2.83 -3.78 28.74
N PRO A 5 -2.04 -4.78 28.27
CA PRO A 5 -2.01 -6.10 28.90
C PRO A 5 -1.49 -6.10 30.35
N HIS A 6 -0.74 -5.06 30.74
CA HIS A 6 -0.08 -4.97 32.04
C HIS A 6 -0.88 -4.15 33.06
N PHE A 7 -1.88 -3.38 32.61
CA PHE A 7 -2.71 -2.53 33.47
C PHE A 7 -4.18 -2.55 33.02
N PRO A 8 -4.88 -3.69 33.11
CA PRO A 8 -6.28 -3.79 32.68
C PRO A 8 -7.20 -2.85 33.47
N GLN A 9 -6.83 -2.51 34.71
CA GLN A 9 -7.63 -1.61 35.55
C GLN A 9 -7.72 -0.17 35.04
N VAL A 10 -6.81 0.29 34.16
CA VAL A 10 -6.86 1.67 33.61
C VAL A 10 -7.55 1.76 32.25
N LEU A 11 -8.05 0.64 31.72
CA LEU A 11 -8.70 0.57 30.43
C LEU A 11 -10.01 1.39 30.36
N PRO A 12 -10.88 1.40 31.39
CA PRO A 12 -12.06 2.26 31.39
C PRO A 12 -11.71 3.75 31.33
N GLU A 13 -10.74 4.21 32.10
CA GLU A 13 -10.29 5.60 32.09
C GLU A 13 -9.65 5.98 30.76
N ALA A 14 -8.88 5.06 30.15
CA ALA A 14 -8.31 5.28 28.82
C ALA A 14 -9.41 5.42 27.75
N LEU A 15 -10.50 4.66 27.87
CA LEU A 15 -11.66 4.79 26.98
C LEU A 15 -12.35 6.14 27.15
N ASP A 16 -12.55 6.59 28.40
CA ASP A 16 -13.14 7.90 28.68
C ASP A 16 -12.25 9.04 28.14
N CYS A 17 -10.93 8.93 28.31
CA CYS A 17 -9.98 9.85 27.72
C CYS A 17 -10.06 9.86 26.18
N ALA A 18 -10.14 8.69 25.55
CA ALA A 18 -10.27 8.59 24.09
C ALA A 18 -11.54 9.28 23.58
N ARG A 19 -12.68 9.04 24.25
CA ARG A 19 -13.97 9.70 23.92
C ARG A 19 -13.94 11.21 24.09
N GLY A 20 -13.17 11.69 25.07
CA GLY A 20 -12.97 13.11 25.35
C GLY A 20 -12.08 13.86 24.35
N ILE A 21 -11.45 13.17 23.39
CA ILE A 21 -10.62 13.82 22.37
C ILE A 21 -11.50 14.63 21.41
N SER A 22 -11.22 15.93 21.29
CA SER A 22 -11.99 16.84 20.42
C SER A 22 -11.71 16.66 18.93
N ASP A 23 -10.49 16.25 18.58
CA ASP A 23 -10.09 16.04 17.19
C ASP A 23 -10.53 14.65 16.72
N GLU A 24 -11.33 14.62 15.65
CA GLU A 24 -11.95 13.40 15.14
C GLU A 24 -10.92 12.33 14.71
N LYS A 25 -9.76 12.76 14.18
CA LYS A 25 -8.71 11.84 13.75
C LYS A 25 -8.07 11.18 14.97
N TYR A 26 -7.64 11.98 15.93
CA TYR A 26 -7.03 11.43 17.14
C TYR A 26 -8.02 10.60 17.97
N ARG A 27 -9.30 10.96 17.96
CA ARG A 27 -10.35 10.17 18.60
C ARG A 27 -10.55 8.82 17.91
N ALA A 28 -10.67 8.80 16.59
CA ALA A 28 -10.80 7.56 15.82
C ALA A 28 -9.59 6.63 16.02
N ASP A 29 -8.37 7.17 15.98
CA ASP A 29 -7.14 6.41 16.22
C ASP A 29 -7.09 5.86 17.66
N ALA A 30 -7.45 6.67 18.66
CA ALA A 30 -7.45 6.23 20.06
C ALA A 30 -8.48 5.13 20.34
N LEU A 31 -9.71 5.28 19.81
CA LEU A 31 -10.76 4.27 19.92
C LEU A 31 -10.39 2.99 19.16
N GLY A 32 -9.83 3.12 17.95
CA GLY A 32 -9.33 1.99 17.17
C GLY A 32 -8.26 1.20 17.90
N ALA A 33 -7.32 1.90 18.56
CA ALA A 33 -6.28 1.26 19.34
C ALA A 33 -6.84 0.50 20.57
N LEU A 34 -7.99 0.93 21.11
CA LEU A 34 -8.67 0.27 22.23
C LEU A 34 -9.60 -0.88 21.80
N ALA A 35 -9.92 -1.01 20.52
CA ALA A 35 -10.83 -2.03 19.99
C ALA A 35 -10.49 -3.48 20.38
N PRO A 36 -9.22 -3.91 20.48
CA PRO A 36 -8.89 -5.25 20.97
C PRO A 36 -9.39 -5.55 22.39
N HIS A 37 -9.63 -4.52 23.21
CA HIS A 37 -10.13 -4.63 24.58
C HIS A 37 -11.60 -4.24 24.70
N PHE A 38 -12.08 -3.36 23.81
CA PHE A 38 -13.47 -2.91 23.76
C PHE A 38 -14.01 -2.93 22.32
N PRO A 39 -14.35 -4.10 21.75
CA PRO A 39 -14.80 -4.21 20.36
C PRO A 39 -16.03 -3.34 20.04
N ASP A 40 -16.88 -3.10 21.04
CA ASP A 40 -18.10 -2.31 20.92
C ASP A 40 -17.84 -0.81 20.61
N VAL A 41 -16.59 -0.34 20.67
CA VAL A 41 -16.20 1.03 20.29
C VAL A 41 -15.96 1.20 18.79
N LEU A 42 -15.88 0.11 18.02
CA LEU A 42 -15.60 0.18 16.59
C LEU A 42 -16.64 0.96 15.77
N PRO A 43 -17.95 0.86 16.04
CA PRO A 43 -18.94 1.72 15.39
C PRO A 43 -18.70 3.21 15.69
N GLU A 44 -18.32 3.53 16.93
CA GLU A 44 -17.99 4.90 17.35
C GLU A 44 -16.72 5.39 16.65
N ALA A 45 -15.68 4.55 16.58
CA ALA A 45 -14.44 4.85 15.88
C ALA A 45 -14.64 5.07 14.38
N LEU A 46 -15.49 4.26 13.73
CA LEU A 46 -15.88 4.44 12.33
C LEU A 46 -16.64 5.75 12.12
N ASP A 47 -17.56 6.13 13.01
CA ASP A 47 -18.28 7.41 12.91
C ASP A 47 -17.32 8.60 13.07
N CYS A 48 -16.39 8.55 14.03
CA CYS A 48 -15.34 9.55 14.17
C CYS A 48 -14.49 9.64 12.89
N GLY A 49 -14.03 8.48 12.39
CA GLY A 49 -13.27 8.36 11.15
C GLY A 49 -14.02 8.97 9.97
N ARG A 50 -15.33 8.76 9.85
CA ARG A 50 -16.19 9.33 8.80
C ARG A 50 -16.29 10.85 8.87
N ARG A 51 -16.21 11.44 10.07
CA ARG A 51 -16.38 12.89 10.32
C ARG A 51 -15.11 13.70 10.13
N ILE A 52 -13.95 13.05 9.95
CA ILE A 52 -12.69 13.74 9.66
C ILE A 52 -12.84 14.57 8.37
N SER A 53 -12.49 15.85 8.43
CA SER A 53 -12.71 16.77 7.30
C SER A 53 -11.83 16.46 6.09
N ASP A 54 -10.58 16.07 6.33
CA ASP A 54 -9.62 15.72 5.29
C ASP A 54 -9.83 14.29 4.78
N GLU A 55 -10.02 14.14 3.46
CA GLU A 55 -10.33 12.84 2.83
C GLU A 55 -9.19 11.82 2.99
N PHE A 56 -7.94 12.29 2.94
CA PHE A 56 -6.78 11.42 3.09
C PHE A 56 -6.72 10.85 4.51
N HIS A 57 -6.92 11.70 5.52
CA HIS A 57 -7.02 11.27 6.91
C HIS A 57 -8.24 10.36 7.17
N ARG A 58 -9.38 10.58 6.49
CA ARG A 58 -10.51 9.63 6.52
C ARG A 58 -10.11 8.25 6.00
N ALA A 59 -9.42 8.19 4.86
CA ALA A 59 -8.98 6.95 4.25
C ALA A 59 -7.95 6.22 5.15
N LEU A 60 -7.02 6.97 5.75
CA LEU A 60 -6.07 6.44 6.73
C LEU A 60 -6.76 5.88 7.97
N ALA A 61 -7.72 6.61 8.55
CA ALA A 61 -8.46 6.15 9.73
C ALA A 61 -9.20 4.83 9.42
N LEU A 62 -9.81 4.71 8.24
CA LEU A 62 -10.46 3.48 7.82
C LEU A 62 -9.47 2.31 7.65
N GLY A 63 -8.29 2.57 7.09
CA GLY A 63 -7.22 1.57 7.00
C GLY A 63 -6.69 1.12 8.36
N ASN A 64 -6.55 2.04 9.31
CA ASN A 64 -6.14 1.73 10.69
C ASN A 64 -7.18 0.88 11.43
N LEU A 65 -8.47 1.09 11.15
CA LEU A 65 -9.54 0.33 11.77
C LEU A 65 -9.72 -1.05 11.13
N ALA A 66 -9.37 -1.22 9.86
CA ALA A 66 -9.59 -2.46 9.09
C ALA A 66 -9.20 -3.76 9.81
N PRO A 67 -8.04 -3.86 10.49
CA PRO A 67 -7.64 -5.09 11.18
C PRO A 67 -8.50 -5.48 12.38
N HIS A 68 -9.32 -4.56 12.87
CA HIS A 68 -10.17 -4.74 14.04
C HIS A 68 -11.64 -4.89 13.70
N LEU A 69 -12.04 -4.59 12.45
CA LEU A 69 -13.45 -4.60 12.06
C LEU A 69 -14.01 -6.03 11.99
N PRO A 70 -15.14 -6.33 12.64
CA PRO A 70 -15.90 -7.54 12.37
C PRO A 70 -16.72 -7.39 11.08
N ASP A 71 -17.05 -8.51 10.43
CA ASP A 71 -17.83 -8.57 9.18
C ASP A 71 -19.13 -7.76 9.23
N VAL A 72 -19.79 -7.69 10.38
CA VAL A 72 -21.04 -6.94 10.58
C VAL A 72 -20.88 -5.43 10.35
N LEU A 73 -19.65 -4.89 10.47
CA LEU A 73 -19.33 -3.48 10.22
C LEU A 73 -18.79 -3.21 8.81
N LEU A 74 -18.59 -4.24 7.99
CA LEU A 74 -18.14 -4.08 6.60
C LEU A 74 -19.06 -3.13 5.79
N PRO A 75 -20.39 -3.18 5.89
CA PRO A 75 -21.25 -2.23 5.18
C PRO A 75 -20.96 -0.77 5.55
N GLN A 76 -20.74 -0.47 6.83
CA GLN A 76 -20.42 0.88 7.30
C GLN A 76 -19.03 1.33 6.83
N ALA A 77 -18.05 0.43 6.88
CA ALA A 77 -16.70 0.68 6.36
C ALA A 77 -16.72 0.98 4.86
N LEU A 78 -17.49 0.21 4.08
CA LEU A 78 -17.68 0.44 2.65
C LEU A 78 -18.38 1.76 2.37
N ASP A 79 -19.39 2.14 3.17
CA ASP A 79 -20.05 3.43 3.02
C ASP A 79 -19.09 4.60 3.33
N CYS A 80 -18.21 4.45 4.32
CA CYS A 80 -17.15 5.42 4.58
C CYS A 80 -16.19 5.54 3.39
N ALA A 81 -15.71 4.43 2.84
CA ALA A 81 -14.86 4.43 1.64
C ALA A 81 -15.56 5.05 0.43
N ARG A 82 -16.83 4.70 0.19
CA ARG A 82 -17.64 5.24 -0.92
C ARG A 82 -17.89 6.74 -0.80
N GLY A 83 -17.95 7.26 0.43
CA GLY A 83 -18.07 8.69 0.72
C GLY A 83 -16.79 9.51 0.50
N LEU A 84 -15.69 8.89 0.04
CA LEU A 84 -14.49 9.58 -0.39
C LEU A 84 -14.64 10.02 -1.84
N SER A 85 -14.50 11.33 -2.08
CA SER A 85 -14.69 11.94 -3.40
C SER A 85 -13.48 11.71 -4.31
N HIS A 86 -12.28 11.79 -3.75
CA HIS A 86 -11.03 11.53 -4.44
C HIS A 86 -10.84 10.03 -4.64
N GLN A 87 -10.72 9.63 -5.91
CA GLN A 87 -10.59 8.22 -6.30
C GLN A 87 -9.34 7.56 -5.73
N SER A 88 -8.23 8.29 -5.58
CA SER A 88 -6.99 7.78 -4.98
C SER A 88 -7.17 7.44 -3.50
N HIS A 89 -7.79 8.33 -2.71
CA HIS A 89 -8.14 8.07 -1.31
C HIS A 89 -9.12 6.91 -1.18
N ARG A 90 -10.12 6.84 -2.07
CA ARG A 90 -11.09 5.74 -2.10
C ARG A 90 -10.42 4.40 -2.43
N ALA A 91 -9.56 4.36 -3.44
CA ALA A 91 -8.80 3.16 -3.78
C ALA A 91 -7.90 2.72 -2.61
N PHE A 92 -7.18 3.66 -1.98
CA PHE A 92 -6.38 3.39 -0.80
C PHE A 92 -7.19 2.76 0.34
N ALA A 93 -8.33 3.37 0.69
CA ALA A 93 -9.22 2.87 1.73
C ALA A 93 -9.73 1.45 1.44
N LEU A 94 -10.16 1.18 0.20
CA LEU A 94 -10.64 -0.14 -0.20
C LEU A 94 -9.52 -1.18 -0.22
N THR A 95 -8.32 -0.81 -0.68
CA THR A 95 -7.15 -1.69 -0.64
C THR A 95 -6.76 -2.03 0.80
N ALA A 96 -6.84 -1.08 1.73
CA ALA A 96 -6.56 -1.32 3.15
C ALA A 96 -7.58 -2.25 3.83
N LEU A 97 -8.82 -2.31 3.33
CA LEU A 97 -9.84 -3.26 3.80
C LEU A 97 -9.62 -4.68 3.25
N ALA A 98 -8.98 -4.84 2.09
CA ALA A 98 -8.88 -6.11 1.39
C ALA A 98 -8.22 -7.27 2.16
N PRO A 99 -7.18 -7.07 3.00
CA PRO A 99 -6.61 -8.15 3.80
C PRO A 99 -7.61 -8.81 4.76
N HIS A 100 -8.64 -8.07 5.18
CA HIS A 100 -9.66 -8.51 6.13
C HIS A 100 -10.99 -8.84 5.44
N PHE A 101 -11.26 -8.21 4.30
CA PHE A 101 -12.49 -8.36 3.52
C PHE A 101 -12.17 -8.54 2.04
N PRO A 102 -11.76 -9.73 1.58
CA PRO A 102 -11.34 -9.96 0.20
C PRO A 102 -12.42 -9.60 -0.85
N ASP A 103 -13.69 -9.65 -0.48
CA ASP A 103 -14.83 -9.31 -1.34
C ASP A 103 -14.83 -7.84 -1.81
N VAL A 104 -14.03 -6.97 -1.18
CA VAL A 104 -13.88 -5.56 -1.60
C VAL A 104 -12.92 -5.37 -2.77
N LEU A 105 -12.11 -6.38 -3.10
CA LEU A 105 -11.06 -6.30 -4.13
C LEU A 105 -11.57 -5.87 -5.52
N PRO A 106 -12.72 -6.38 -6.03
CA PRO A 106 -13.24 -5.90 -7.31
C PRO A 106 -13.56 -4.40 -7.29
N GLN A 107 -14.18 -3.92 -6.21
CA GLN A 107 -14.51 -2.50 -6.05
C GLN A 107 -13.24 -1.65 -5.91
N ALA A 108 -12.22 -2.15 -5.20
CA ALA A 108 -10.92 -1.50 -5.06
C ALA A 108 -10.21 -1.36 -6.42
N LEU A 109 -10.23 -2.43 -7.23
CA LEU A 109 -9.66 -2.44 -8.59
C LEU A 109 -10.39 -1.46 -9.52
N ASP A 110 -11.72 -1.44 -9.50
CA ASP A 110 -12.50 -0.49 -10.30
C ASP A 110 -12.21 0.97 -9.89
N CYS A 111 -12.04 1.22 -8.59
CA CYS A 111 -11.63 2.53 -8.11
C CYS A 111 -10.22 2.90 -8.58
N ALA A 112 -9.26 1.99 -8.46
CA ALA A 112 -7.89 2.20 -8.93
C ALA A 112 -7.85 2.52 -10.44
N ARG A 113 -8.57 1.74 -11.25
CA ARG A 113 -8.69 1.96 -12.71
C ARG A 113 -9.35 3.29 -13.07
N GLY A 114 -10.29 3.73 -12.24
CA GLY A 114 -10.98 5.01 -12.41
C GLY A 114 -10.09 6.23 -12.18
N ILE A 115 -8.92 6.09 -11.53
CA ILE A 115 -8.01 7.20 -11.23
C ILE A 115 -7.44 7.80 -12.53
N SER A 116 -7.66 9.10 -12.71
CA SER A 116 -7.18 9.85 -13.88
C SER A 116 -5.67 10.11 -13.85
N ASP A 117 -5.09 10.41 -12.69
CA ASP A 117 -3.65 10.62 -12.57
C ASP A 117 -2.91 9.28 -12.67
N LYS A 118 -1.92 9.21 -13.58
CA LYS A 118 -1.21 7.96 -13.86
C LYS A 118 -0.34 7.50 -12.69
N SER A 119 0.21 8.44 -11.91
CA SER A 119 1.07 8.13 -10.77
C SER A 119 0.21 7.54 -9.65
N ASP A 120 -0.90 8.19 -9.32
CA ASP A 120 -1.86 7.70 -8.32
C ASP A 120 -2.47 6.35 -8.75
N ARG A 121 -2.78 6.19 -10.04
CA ARG A 121 -3.28 4.91 -10.58
C ARG A 121 -2.24 3.81 -10.47
N ALA A 122 -0.98 4.08 -10.81
CA ALA A 122 0.11 3.11 -10.67
C ALA A 122 0.26 2.68 -9.21
N LEU A 123 0.29 3.64 -8.27
CA LEU A 123 0.40 3.36 -6.84
C LEU A 123 -0.78 2.52 -6.32
N ALA A 124 -2.01 2.84 -6.73
CA ALA A 124 -3.19 2.10 -6.32
C ALA A 124 -3.17 0.65 -6.84
N LEU A 125 -2.75 0.43 -8.10
CA LEU A 125 -2.62 -0.92 -8.67
C LEU A 125 -1.48 -1.70 -8.01
N VAL A 126 -0.35 -1.07 -7.71
CA VAL A 126 0.76 -1.68 -6.96
C VAL A 126 0.29 -2.13 -5.57
N ALA A 127 -0.48 -1.30 -4.86
CA ALA A 127 -1.01 -1.65 -3.55
C ALA A 127 -1.98 -2.85 -3.58
N LEU A 128 -2.65 -3.08 -4.71
CA LEU A 128 -3.53 -4.24 -4.92
C LEU A 128 -2.77 -5.52 -5.30
N ALA A 129 -1.56 -5.42 -5.86
CA ALA A 129 -0.81 -6.54 -6.41
C ALA A 129 -0.58 -7.71 -5.43
N PRO A 130 -0.34 -7.51 -4.12
CA PRO A 130 -0.23 -8.62 -3.17
C PRO A 130 -1.50 -9.49 -3.09
N HIS A 131 -2.67 -8.94 -3.42
CA HIS A 131 -3.95 -9.62 -3.39
C HIS A 131 -4.49 -9.97 -4.79
N LEU A 132 -4.03 -9.25 -5.82
CA LEU A 132 -4.42 -9.41 -7.22
C LEU A 132 -3.19 -9.35 -8.14
N PRO A 133 -2.33 -10.39 -8.18
CA PRO A 133 -1.08 -10.35 -8.96
C PRO A 133 -1.29 -10.11 -10.47
N ASN A 134 -2.48 -10.41 -10.99
CA ASN A 134 -2.85 -10.15 -12.38
C ASN A 134 -2.92 -8.66 -12.74
N VAL A 135 -2.86 -7.73 -11.78
CA VAL A 135 -2.79 -6.28 -12.04
C VAL A 135 -1.37 -5.78 -12.28
N LEU A 136 -0.34 -6.61 -12.03
CA LEU A 136 1.07 -6.21 -12.19
C LEU A 136 1.43 -5.70 -13.59
N PRO A 137 0.95 -6.30 -14.72
CA PRO A 137 1.18 -5.75 -16.05
C PRO A 137 0.57 -4.35 -16.22
N GLU A 138 -0.67 -4.16 -15.75
CA GLU A 138 -1.36 -2.89 -15.82
C GLU A 138 -0.67 -1.80 -14.97
N ALA A 139 -0.20 -2.18 -13.77
CA ALA A 139 0.58 -1.31 -12.89
C ALA A 139 1.90 -0.88 -13.54
N LEU A 140 2.61 -1.81 -14.20
CA LEU A 140 3.84 -1.53 -14.93
C LEU A 140 3.59 -0.54 -16.10
N ASP A 141 2.53 -0.76 -16.86
CA ASP A 141 2.16 0.13 -17.98
C ASP A 141 1.77 1.53 -17.50
N CYS A 142 1.09 1.64 -16.36
CA CYS A 142 0.81 2.93 -15.73
C CYS A 142 2.10 3.64 -15.31
N ALA A 143 3.00 2.93 -14.63
CA ALA A 143 4.28 3.47 -14.18
C ALA A 143 5.14 3.95 -15.36
N ARG A 144 5.26 3.15 -16.42
CA ARG A 144 5.95 3.52 -17.67
C ARG A 144 5.38 4.80 -18.29
N GLY A 145 4.06 4.95 -18.25
CA GLY A 145 3.33 6.08 -18.83
C GLY A 145 3.47 7.39 -18.07
N ILE A 146 4.17 7.42 -16.92
CA ILE A 146 4.43 8.64 -16.13
C ILE A 146 5.52 9.46 -16.83
N GLY A 147 5.19 10.73 -17.12
CA GLY A 147 6.10 11.65 -17.83
C GLY A 147 7.24 12.15 -16.96
N ASP A 148 6.98 12.44 -15.69
CA ASP A 148 8.00 12.86 -14.73
C ASP A 148 8.88 11.66 -14.33
N GLU A 149 10.19 11.77 -14.56
CA GLU A 149 11.13 10.65 -14.31
C GLU A 149 11.21 10.26 -12.84
N LYS A 150 11.15 11.24 -11.93
CA LYS A 150 11.22 10.99 -10.50
C LYS A 150 10.00 10.19 -10.03
N ASN A 151 8.80 10.59 -10.45
CA ASN A 151 7.56 9.86 -10.14
C ASN A 151 7.54 8.48 -10.82
N ARG A 152 8.02 8.37 -12.06
CA ARG A 152 8.17 7.08 -12.75
C ARG A 152 9.09 6.15 -11.98
N ALA A 153 10.24 6.65 -11.53
CA ALA A 153 11.21 5.88 -10.76
C ALA A 153 10.63 5.40 -9.42
N HIS A 154 9.86 6.23 -8.72
CA HIS A 154 9.19 5.82 -7.48
C HIS A 154 8.14 4.74 -7.74
N ALA A 155 7.27 4.91 -8.74
CA ALA A 155 6.25 3.93 -9.07
C ALA A 155 6.85 2.57 -9.48
N LEU A 156 7.94 2.58 -10.26
CA LEU A 156 8.66 1.35 -10.61
C LEU A 156 9.34 0.70 -9.40
N GLN A 157 9.95 1.49 -8.49
CA GLN A 157 10.53 0.95 -7.25
C GLN A 157 9.46 0.29 -6.36
N ASP A 158 8.30 0.91 -6.22
CA ASP A 158 7.21 0.35 -5.43
C ASP A 158 6.63 -0.91 -6.08
N LEU A 159 6.52 -0.95 -7.42
CA LEU A 159 6.15 -2.16 -8.14
C LEU A 159 7.15 -3.29 -7.84
N ILE A 160 8.46 -3.04 -7.93
CA ILE A 160 9.50 -4.07 -7.69
C ILE A 160 9.37 -4.70 -6.30
N LYS A 161 9.08 -3.91 -5.26
CA LYS A 161 8.92 -4.41 -3.88
C LYS A 161 7.77 -5.41 -3.73
N THR A 162 6.80 -5.40 -4.65
CA THR A 162 5.67 -6.35 -4.66
C THR A 162 5.97 -7.62 -5.45
N LEU A 163 7.06 -7.66 -6.21
CA LEU A 163 7.39 -8.78 -7.07
C LEU A 163 7.94 -9.94 -6.27
N THR A 164 7.44 -11.13 -6.59
CA THR A 164 7.95 -12.40 -6.07
C THR A 164 8.40 -13.27 -7.25
N PRO A 165 9.31 -14.23 -7.03
CA PRO A 165 9.64 -15.21 -8.05
C PRO A 165 8.40 -15.93 -8.61
N SER A 166 7.32 -16.10 -7.84
CA SER A 166 6.08 -16.71 -8.32
C SER A 166 5.20 -15.79 -9.18
N SER A 167 5.27 -14.47 -9.00
CA SER A 167 4.37 -13.52 -9.68
C SER A 167 4.90 -13.01 -11.03
N VAL A 168 6.12 -13.39 -11.42
CA VAL A 168 6.82 -12.84 -12.59
C VAL A 168 7.22 -13.97 -13.54
N ASP A 169 6.75 -13.98 -14.77
CA ASP A 169 7.27 -14.84 -15.83
C ASP A 169 8.41 -14.15 -16.61
N PHE A 170 9.07 -14.87 -17.53
CA PHE A 170 10.21 -14.31 -18.24
C PHE A 170 9.85 -13.13 -19.16
N PRO A 171 8.74 -13.15 -19.94
CA PRO A 171 8.31 -11.98 -20.70
C PRO A 171 8.03 -10.75 -19.83
N PHE A 172 7.38 -10.92 -18.68
CA PHE A 172 7.13 -9.82 -17.76
C PHE A 172 8.43 -9.32 -17.11
N TRP A 173 9.37 -10.23 -16.81
CA TRP A 173 10.71 -9.86 -16.35
C TRP A 173 11.45 -8.96 -17.35
N GLN A 174 11.46 -9.31 -18.63
CA GLN A 174 12.08 -8.47 -19.67
C GLN A 174 11.45 -7.08 -19.70
N GLN A 175 10.13 -7.02 -19.64
CA GLN A 175 9.37 -5.78 -19.55
C GLN A 175 9.76 -4.91 -18.34
N ILE A 176 9.96 -5.51 -17.16
CA ILE A 176 10.44 -4.79 -15.97
C ILE A 176 11.83 -4.20 -16.23
N ILE A 177 12.77 -5.00 -16.74
CA ILE A 177 14.13 -4.53 -17.02
C ILE A 177 14.15 -3.40 -18.05
N ASP A 178 13.39 -3.52 -19.14
CA ASP A 178 13.28 -2.47 -20.17
C ASP A 178 12.75 -1.15 -19.58
N SER A 179 11.81 -1.24 -18.64
CA SER A 179 11.25 -0.07 -17.96
C SER A 179 12.28 0.60 -17.08
N LEU A 180 13.05 -0.18 -16.33
CA LEU A 180 14.09 0.33 -15.46
C LEU A 180 15.25 0.92 -16.26
N ALA A 181 15.61 0.31 -17.39
CA ALA A 181 16.64 0.83 -18.30
C ALA A 181 16.30 2.22 -18.86
N SER A 182 15.01 2.63 -18.85
CA SER A 182 14.59 4.00 -19.21
C SER A 182 14.83 5.05 -18.12
N LEU A 183 15.23 4.63 -16.91
CA LEU A 183 15.51 5.52 -15.78
C LEU A 183 16.94 6.06 -15.83
N THR A 184 17.19 7.11 -15.05
CA THR A 184 18.56 7.56 -14.82
C THR A 184 19.38 6.49 -14.09
N ARG A 185 20.71 6.47 -14.32
CA ARG A 185 21.63 5.52 -13.68
C ARG A 185 21.42 5.40 -12.16
N PRO A 186 21.30 6.50 -11.37
CA PRO A 186 21.07 6.39 -9.93
C PRO A 186 19.77 5.67 -9.58
N ASN A 187 18.68 5.90 -10.33
CA ASN A 187 17.39 5.28 -10.08
C ASN A 187 17.36 3.80 -10.51
N PHE A 188 18.04 3.45 -11.61
CA PHE A 188 18.24 2.05 -11.98
C PHE A 188 19.04 1.28 -10.91
N LEU A 189 20.16 1.84 -10.45
CA LEU A 189 21.00 1.18 -9.45
C LEU A 189 20.29 0.97 -8.11
N LYS A 190 19.38 1.86 -7.72
CA LYS A 190 18.53 1.68 -6.52
C LYS A 190 17.59 0.48 -6.61
N ALA A 191 17.18 0.09 -7.82
CA ALA A 191 16.28 -1.05 -8.03
C ALA A 191 17.00 -2.40 -7.96
N LEU A 192 18.30 -2.45 -8.28
CA LEU A 192 19.05 -3.71 -8.42
C LEU A 192 19.00 -4.64 -7.20
N PRO A 193 19.14 -4.17 -5.94
CA PRO A 193 19.09 -5.06 -4.78
C PRO A 193 17.76 -5.81 -4.67
N GLU A 194 16.65 -5.13 -4.95
CA GLU A 194 15.30 -5.70 -4.88
C GLU A 194 15.04 -6.73 -6.00
N LEU A 195 15.80 -6.66 -7.10
CA LEU A 195 15.69 -7.60 -8.20
C LEU A 195 16.49 -8.90 -7.97
N ALA A 196 17.33 -8.99 -6.95
CA ALA A 196 18.20 -10.15 -6.72
C ALA A 196 17.44 -11.50 -6.72
N PRO A 197 16.25 -11.64 -6.09
CA PRO A 197 15.49 -12.90 -6.15
C PRO A 197 15.08 -13.29 -7.58
N LEU A 198 14.77 -12.30 -8.42
CA LEU A 198 14.36 -12.52 -9.81
C LEU A 198 15.56 -12.81 -10.71
N ILE A 199 16.70 -12.13 -10.48
CA ILE A 199 17.96 -12.45 -11.18
C ILE A 199 18.36 -13.90 -10.89
N ILE A 200 18.29 -14.33 -9.63
CA ILE A 200 18.56 -15.72 -9.25
C ILE A 200 17.55 -16.68 -9.89
N LYS A 201 16.26 -16.32 -9.93
CA LYS A 201 15.22 -17.15 -10.57
C LYS A 201 15.55 -17.45 -12.03
N PHE A 202 15.96 -16.44 -12.80
CA PHE A 202 16.10 -16.58 -14.26
C PHE A 202 17.53 -16.90 -14.72
N GLY A 203 18.56 -16.51 -13.95
CA GLY A 203 19.97 -16.69 -14.32
C GLY A 203 20.83 -17.39 -13.26
N GLY A 204 20.25 -17.79 -12.13
CA GLY A 204 20.97 -18.41 -11.04
C GLY A 204 21.87 -17.45 -10.25
N ILE A 205 22.62 -18.01 -9.30
CA ILE A 205 23.55 -17.23 -8.45
C ILE A 205 24.66 -16.60 -9.29
N GLU A 206 25.07 -17.25 -10.39
CA GLU A 206 26.14 -16.73 -11.25
C GLU A 206 25.72 -15.44 -11.96
N ALA A 207 24.49 -15.37 -12.49
CA ALA A 207 23.99 -14.13 -13.08
C ALA A 207 23.95 -12.98 -12.07
N LEU A 208 23.67 -13.25 -10.79
CA LEU A 208 23.74 -12.23 -9.75
C LEU A 208 25.18 -11.76 -9.51
N ARG A 209 26.16 -12.69 -9.47
CA ARG A 209 27.58 -12.35 -9.34
C ARG A 209 28.07 -11.51 -10.52
N GLU A 210 27.73 -11.92 -11.74
CA GLU A 210 28.07 -11.18 -12.97
C GLU A 210 27.43 -9.78 -12.97
N THR A 211 26.18 -9.65 -12.52
CA THR A 211 25.50 -8.35 -12.38
C THR A 211 26.25 -7.42 -11.42
N VAL A 212 26.66 -7.93 -10.24
CA VAL A 212 27.43 -7.15 -9.27
C VAL A 212 28.81 -6.76 -9.82
N ALA A 213 29.52 -7.71 -10.44
CA ALA A 213 30.82 -7.45 -11.05
C ALA A 213 30.73 -6.38 -12.15
N ALA A 214 29.69 -6.43 -12.99
CA ALA A 214 29.46 -5.43 -14.02
C ALA A 214 29.21 -4.03 -13.43
N VAL A 215 28.45 -3.93 -12.33
CA VAL A 215 28.22 -2.65 -11.62
C VAL A 215 29.53 -2.11 -11.05
N ASP A 216 30.32 -2.96 -10.41
CA ASP A 216 31.62 -2.59 -9.82
C ASP A 216 32.60 -2.12 -10.90
N ASP A 217 32.71 -2.86 -12.01
CA ASP A 217 33.60 -2.49 -13.12
C ASP A 217 33.19 -1.17 -13.73
N VAL A 218 31.90 -0.95 -14.00
CA VAL A 218 31.44 0.36 -14.50
C VAL A 218 31.69 1.45 -13.44
N SER A 219 31.56 1.20 -12.14
CA SER A 219 31.84 2.21 -11.11
C SER A 219 33.30 2.69 -11.10
N ARG A 220 34.26 1.82 -11.43
CA ARG A 220 35.70 2.15 -11.49
C ARG A 220 36.06 3.11 -12.62
N TRP A 221 35.26 3.18 -13.68
CA TRP A 221 35.53 4.02 -14.86
C TRP A 221 35.11 5.48 -14.66
N TRP A 222 34.44 5.80 -13.55
CA TRP A 222 33.92 7.13 -13.24
C TRP A 222 34.49 7.71 -11.93
N GLN A 223 35.73 7.34 -11.57
CA GLN A 223 36.55 8.07 -10.59
C GLN A 223 37.17 9.31 -11.23
#